data_AF-G2QRB1-F1
#
_entry.id   AF-G2QRB1-F1
#
_cell.length_a   1.000
_cell.length_b   1.000
_cell.length_c   1.000
_cell.angle_alpha   90.00
_cell.angle_beta   90.00
_cell.angle_gamma   90.00
#
_symmetry.space_group_name_H-M   'P 1'
#
loop_
_entity.id
_entity.type
_entity.pdbx_description
1 polymer ?
#
loop_
_entity_poly.entity_id
_entity_poly.type
_entity_poly.pdbx_seq_one_letter_code
_entity_poly.pdbx_strand_id
1 'polypeptide(L)'
;SNSNSAPASPVLEGRDSPDLPLTMTASTVLQALPRDATAALAEAVAAAASFPQEKVVVRFKPVGSAPPVRRELVKVASAHKFESVVAYLRKTLRVAETENVFLYVNSTFAPALDEVVGNLWRCFKDSNDHLNVSYSMTPAFG
;
A
#
# COMPACT_ATOMS: atom_id res chain seq x y z
N SER A 1 28.07 29.70 -43.30
CA SER A 1 27.59 28.46 -43.94
C SER A 1 28.18 27.26 -43.22
N ASN A 2 27.32 26.30 -42.84
CA ASN A 2 27.51 24.86 -42.55
C ASN A 2 28.93 24.27 -42.84
N SER A 3 29.47 23.30 -42.09
CA SER A 3 28.89 22.02 -41.61
C SER A 3 29.85 21.34 -40.60
N ASN A 4 29.39 20.92 -39.42
CA ASN A 4 29.05 19.54 -38.99
C ASN A 4 30.07 18.42 -39.31
N SER A 5 30.75 17.88 -38.27
CA SER A 5 30.94 16.42 -38.01
C SER A 5 31.63 16.21 -36.65
N ALA A 6 31.04 15.35 -35.81
CA ALA A 6 31.45 15.03 -34.44
C ALA A 6 32.51 13.92 -34.36
N PRO A 7 33.34 13.84 -33.29
CA PRO A 7 34.07 12.63 -32.95
C PRO A 7 33.27 11.74 -31.98
N ALA A 8 33.43 10.44 -32.17
CA ALA A 8 32.86 9.28 -31.49
C ALA A 8 32.50 9.45 -29.99
N SER A 9 31.28 9.07 -29.65
CA SER A 9 30.90 8.73 -28.27
C SER A 9 31.42 7.33 -27.91
N PRO A 10 31.81 7.08 -26.65
CA PRO A 10 32.20 5.75 -26.18
C PRO A 10 30.97 4.84 -26.12
N VAL A 11 31.16 3.59 -26.55
CA VAL A 11 30.19 2.50 -26.38
C VAL A 11 29.99 2.27 -24.88
N LEU A 12 28.77 2.52 -24.40
CA LEU A 12 28.33 2.08 -23.08
C LEU A 12 27.87 0.63 -23.22
N GLU A 13 28.74 -0.27 -22.78
CA GLU A 13 28.46 -1.70 -22.60
C GLU A 13 27.13 -1.89 -21.86
N GLY A 14 26.23 -2.65 -22.47
CA GLY A 14 24.90 -2.90 -21.95
C GLY A 14 24.98 -3.50 -20.55
N ARG A 15 24.30 -2.86 -19.60
CA ARG A 15 24.09 -3.39 -18.25
C ARG A 15 23.42 -4.77 -18.34
N ASP A 16 24.09 -5.78 -17.78
CA ASP A 16 23.55 -7.09 -17.42
C ASP A 16 22.13 -6.94 -16.84
N SER A 17 21.15 -7.31 -17.66
CA SER A 17 19.82 -7.64 -17.18
C SER A 17 19.87 -9.12 -16.82
N PRO A 18 19.68 -9.54 -15.56
CA PRO A 18 19.37 -10.94 -15.31
C PRO A 18 17.97 -11.17 -15.88
N ASP A 19 17.91 -11.61 -17.14
CA ASP A 19 16.80 -12.39 -17.66
C ASP A 19 16.67 -13.56 -16.70
N LEU A 20 15.71 -13.49 -15.77
CA LEU A 20 15.41 -14.58 -14.86
C LEU A 20 14.37 -15.43 -15.58
N PRO A 21 14.76 -16.48 -16.32
CA PRO A 21 13.76 -17.36 -16.88
C PRO A 21 13.09 -18.02 -15.67
N LEU A 22 11.79 -17.76 -15.49
CA LEU A 22 10.88 -18.58 -14.67
C LEU A 22 10.80 -19.96 -15.34
N THR A 23 11.91 -20.67 -15.32
CA THR A 23 12.12 -21.97 -15.91
C THR A 23 11.43 -22.98 -15.02
N MET A 24 10.70 -23.90 -15.63
CA MET A 24 10.02 -25.01 -14.95
C MET A 24 10.96 -25.81 -14.00
N THR A 25 12.28 -25.73 -14.22
CA THR A 25 13.31 -26.29 -13.35
C THR A 25 13.38 -25.65 -11.96
N ALA A 26 13.05 -24.35 -11.83
CA ALA A 26 12.90 -23.72 -10.52
C ALA A 26 11.78 -24.39 -9.71
N SER A 27 10.70 -24.83 -10.37
CA SER A 27 9.59 -25.56 -9.75
C SER A 27 10.03 -26.92 -9.20
N THR A 28 10.87 -27.66 -9.94
CA THR A 28 11.41 -28.95 -9.46
C THR A 28 12.42 -28.81 -8.32
N VAL A 29 13.20 -27.72 -8.31
CA VAL A 29 14.11 -27.43 -7.19
C VAL A 29 13.31 -27.06 -5.94
N LEU A 30 12.20 -26.32 -6.07
CA LEU A 30 11.30 -26.04 -4.94
C LEU A 30 10.66 -27.31 -4.35
N GLN A 31 10.35 -28.32 -5.18
CA GLN A 31 9.78 -29.59 -4.74
C GLN A 31 10.80 -30.54 -4.07
N ALA A 32 12.09 -30.40 -4.40
CA ALA A 32 13.17 -31.23 -3.86
C ALA A 32 13.86 -30.62 -2.62
N LEU A 33 13.42 -29.45 -2.16
CA LEU A 33 13.95 -28.82 -0.94
C LEU A 33 13.65 -29.67 0.31
N PRO A 34 14.57 -29.70 1.30
CA PRO A 34 14.33 -30.38 2.57
C PRO A 34 13.05 -29.85 3.25
N ARG A 35 12.29 -30.75 3.89
CA ARG A 35 11.03 -30.44 4.58
C ARG A 35 11.16 -29.28 5.58
N ASP A 36 12.33 -29.14 6.20
CA ASP A 36 12.63 -28.06 7.14
C ASP A 36 12.59 -26.67 6.47
N ALA A 37 13.09 -26.55 5.23
CA ALA A 37 13.04 -25.30 4.47
C ALA A 37 11.59 -24.96 4.06
N THR A 38 10.79 -25.96 3.70
CA THR A 38 9.36 -25.78 3.40
C THR A 38 8.56 -25.37 4.64
N ALA A 39 8.86 -25.99 5.80
CA ALA A 39 8.22 -25.67 7.07
C ALA A 39 8.58 -24.25 7.55
N ALA A 40 9.86 -23.87 7.49
CA ALA A 40 10.31 -22.53 7.86
C ALA A 40 9.70 -21.45 6.95
N LEU A 41 9.55 -21.73 5.65
CA LEU A 41 8.88 -20.80 4.74
C LEU A 41 7.37 -20.73 5.03
N ALA A 42 6.70 -21.86 5.28
CA ALA A 42 5.28 -21.87 5.64
C ALA A 42 5.04 -21.09 6.96
N GLU A 43 5.93 -21.23 7.93
CA GLU A 43 5.89 -20.47 9.18
C GLU A 43 6.16 -18.99 8.96
N ALA A 44 7.14 -18.63 8.12
CA ALA A 44 7.39 -17.25 7.75
C ALA A 44 6.21 -16.60 6.99
N VAL A 45 5.55 -17.35 6.11
CA VAL A 45 4.35 -16.91 5.40
C VAL A 45 3.17 -16.77 6.36
N ALA A 46 2.98 -17.72 7.28
CA ALA A 46 1.96 -17.63 8.32
C ALA A 46 2.19 -16.46 9.28
N ALA A 47 3.45 -16.22 9.67
CA ALA A 47 3.86 -15.08 10.48
C ALA A 47 3.72 -13.75 9.73
N ALA A 48 3.90 -13.73 8.40
CA ALA A 48 3.65 -12.57 7.56
C ALA A 48 2.14 -12.30 7.39
N ALA A 49 1.32 -13.36 7.31
CA ALA A 49 -0.13 -13.28 7.24
C ALA A 49 -0.79 -12.92 8.58
N SER A 50 -0.09 -13.15 9.69
CA SER A 50 -0.52 -12.76 11.02
C SER A 50 -0.14 -11.31 11.31
N PHE A 51 -1.13 -10.52 11.74
CA PHE A 51 -0.86 -9.17 12.22
C PHE A 51 -0.45 -9.25 13.70
N PRO A 52 0.73 -8.76 14.10
CA PRO A 52 1.14 -8.75 15.50
C PRO A 52 0.20 -7.90 16.37
N GLN A 53 -0.51 -6.97 15.74
CA GLN A 53 -1.50 -6.12 16.37
C GLN A 53 -2.88 -6.41 15.79
N GLU A 54 -3.81 -6.89 16.62
CA GLU A 54 -5.18 -7.22 16.22
C GLU A 54 -5.97 -5.98 15.79
N LYS A 55 -5.69 -4.82 16.43
CA LYS A 55 -6.37 -3.54 16.16
C LYS A 55 -5.37 -2.42 15.99
N VAL A 56 -5.39 -1.78 14.84
CA VAL A 56 -4.55 -0.63 14.52
C VAL A 56 -5.30 0.68 14.72
N VAL A 57 -4.55 1.75 14.92
CA VAL A 57 -5.10 3.10 15.08
C VAL A 57 -5.04 3.81 13.73
N VAL A 58 -6.20 4.30 13.29
CA VAL A 58 -6.36 5.11 12.09
C VAL A 58 -6.65 6.54 12.51
N ARG A 59 -5.89 7.50 11.97
CA ARG A 59 -6.07 8.93 12.22
C ARG A 59 -6.65 9.60 10.98
N PHE A 60 -7.88 10.07 11.09
CA PHE A 60 -8.58 10.81 10.03
C PHE A 60 -8.21 12.28 10.04
N LYS A 61 -7.82 12.83 8.89
CA LYS A 61 -7.51 14.26 8.70
C LYS A 61 -8.34 14.85 7.57
N PRO A 62 -9.16 15.89 7.82
CA PRO A 62 -9.86 16.58 6.74
C PRO A 62 -8.85 17.34 5.86
N VAL A 63 -9.11 17.37 4.56
CA VAL A 63 -8.35 18.14 3.57
C VAL A 63 -9.30 19.07 2.82
N GLY A 64 -8.86 20.31 2.58
CA GLY A 64 -9.65 21.31 1.87
C GLY A 64 -10.92 21.69 2.63
N SER A 65 -12.06 21.64 1.94
CA SER A 65 -13.37 22.01 2.49
C SER A 65 -14.12 20.84 3.15
N ALA A 66 -13.46 19.71 3.43
CA ALA A 66 -14.10 18.56 4.06
C ALA A 66 -14.47 18.86 5.53
N PRO A 67 -15.69 18.50 5.99
CA PRO A 67 -16.09 18.68 7.39
C PRO A 67 -15.23 17.84 8.35
N PRO A 68 -14.82 18.36 9.52
CA PRO A 68 -14.04 17.60 10.50
C PRO A 68 -14.88 16.49 11.16
N VAL A 69 -14.25 15.35 11.41
CA VAL A 69 -14.85 14.25 12.17
C VAL A 69 -14.77 14.50 13.69
N ARG A 70 -15.77 14.01 14.43
CA ARG A 70 -15.82 14.13 15.90
C ARG A 70 -14.68 13.40 16.61
N ARG A 71 -14.21 12.27 16.06
CA ARG A 71 -13.10 11.47 16.59
C ARG A 71 -12.10 11.24 15.48
N GLU A 72 -10.96 11.93 15.56
CA GLU A 72 -9.88 11.77 14.59
C GLU A 72 -9.22 10.40 14.67
N LEU A 73 -9.03 9.86 15.88
CA LEU A 73 -8.40 8.56 16.10
C LEU A 73 -9.46 7.48 16.34
N VAL A 74 -9.41 6.42 15.53
CA VAL A 74 -10.31 5.28 15.62
C VAL A 74 -9.49 3.99 15.60
N LYS A 75 -9.88 3.03 16.44
CA LYS A 75 -9.30 1.67 16.42
C LYS A 75 -10.07 0.81 15.44
N VAL A 76 -9.36 0.19 14.50
CA VAL A 76 -9.92 -0.69 13.47
C VAL A 76 -9.23 -2.03 13.54
N ALA A 77 -9.97 -3.13 13.39
CA ALA A 77 -9.34 -4.44 13.34
C ALA A 77 -8.47 -4.57 12.08
N SER A 78 -7.26 -5.09 12.25
CA SER A 78 -6.24 -5.16 11.20
C SER A 78 -6.67 -6.03 10.01
N ALA A 79 -7.54 -7.01 10.24
CA ALA A 79 -8.08 -7.89 9.21
C ALA A 79 -9.17 -7.24 8.34
N HIS A 80 -9.68 -6.05 8.69
CA HIS A 80 -10.65 -5.36 7.84
C HIS A 80 -10.02 -4.83 6.56
N LYS A 81 -10.86 -4.76 5.53
CA LYS A 81 -10.55 -4.11 4.26
C LYS A 81 -10.73 -2.60 4.34
N PHE A 82 -10.03 -1.88 3.46
CA PHE A 82 -10.10 -0.42 3.41
C PHE A 82 -11.50 0.10 3.04
N GLU A 83 -12.30 -0.67 2.29
CA GLU A 83 -13.71 -0.35 2.02
C GLU A 83 -14.52 -0.09 3.31
N SER A 84 -14.22 -0.80 4.39
CA SER A 84 -14.91 -0.64 5.68
C SER A 84 -14.56 0.70 6.32
N VAL A 85 -13.33 1.19 6.11
CA VAL A 85 -12.86 2.51 6.57
C VAL A 85 -13.59 3.61 5.80
N VAL A 86 -13.72 3.46 4.47
CA VAL A 86 -14.48 4.39 3.62
C VAL A 86 -15.95 4.44 4.05
N ALA A 87 -16.59 3.28 4.23
CA ALA A 87 -17.99 3.19 4.66
C ALA A 87 -18.21 3.82 6.05
N TYR A 88 -17.28 3.60 6.99
CA TYR A 88 -17.31 4.22 8.31
C TYR A 88 -17.26 5.75 8.21
N LEU A 89 -16.36 6.28 7.38
CA LEU A 89 -16.18 7.72 7.22
C LEU A 89 -17.42 8.37 6.58
N ARG A 90 -18.00 7.76 5.53
CA ARG A 90 -19.25 8.25 4.90
C ARG A 90 -20.40 8.35 5.91
N LYS A 91 -20.57 7.31 6.74
CA LYS A 91 -21.59 7.30 7.81
C LYS A 91 -21.32 8.37 8.87
N THR A 92 -20.06 8.58 9.24
CA THR A 92 -19.68 9.55 10.27
C THR A 92 -19.91 10.98 9.80
N LEU A 93 -19.61 11.27 8.54
CA LEU A 93 -19.79 12.59 7.93
C LEU A 93 -21.23 12.83 7.44
N ARG A 94 -22.10 11.83 7.47
CA ARG A 94 -23.49 11.87 6.95
C ARG A 94 -23.56 12.28 5.48
N VAL A 95 -22.59 11.82 4.70
CA VAL A 95 -22.47 12.10 3.27
C VAL A 95 -23.55 11.32 2.52
N ALA A 96 -24.20 11.97 1.54
CA ALA A 96 -25.21 11.32 0.71
C ALA A 96 -24.60 10.22 -0.18
N GLU A 97 -25.42 9.28 -0.67
CA GLU A 97 -24.92 8.25 -1.60
C GLU A 97 -24.38 8.84 -2.91
N THR A 98 -24.96 9.96 -3.34
CA THR A 98 -24.58 10.71 -4.55
C THR A 98 -23.26 11.49 -4.42
N GLU A 99 -22.78 11.70 -3.20
CA GLU A 99 -21.58 12.47 -2.93
C GLU A 99 -20.36 11.56 -2.82
N ASN A 100 -19.25 12.03 -3.39
CA ASN A 100 -17.99 11.31 -3.42
C ASN A 100 -17.12 11.68 -2.21
N VAL A 101 -16.44 10.68 -1.65
CA VAL A 101 -15.43 10.89 -0.62
C VAL A 101 -14.16 10.21 -1.07
N PHE A 102 -13.08 10.99 -1.17
CA PHE A 102 -11.76 10.52 -1.56
C PHE A 102 -10.91 10.37 -0.31
N LEU A 103 -10.28 9.21 -0.14
CA LEU A 103 -9.41 8.90 1.00
C LEU A 103 -8.01 8.61 0.49
N TYR A 104 -7.02 9.17 1.18
CA TYR A 104 -5.61 9.05 0.86
C TYR A 104 -4.84 8.62 2.10
N VAL A 105 -3.93 7.66 1.96
CA VAL A 105 -2.98 7.31 3.02
C VAL A 105 -1.85 8.34 2.99
N ASN A 106 -1.52 8.91 4.15
CA ASN A 106 -0.46 9.92 4.33
C ASN A 106 -0.53 11.13 3.36
N SER A 107 -1.72 11.43 2.80
CA SER A 107 -1.91 12.44 1.74
C SER A 107 -1.08 12.19 0.47
N THR A 108 -0.71 10.95 0.17
CA THR A 108 0.16 10.63 -0.99
C THR A 108 -0.53 9.78 -2.04
N PHE A 109 -1.30 8.76 -1.65
CA PHE A 109 -1.98 7.87 -2.60
C PHE A 109 -3.31 7.37 -2.04
N ALA A 110 -4.22 7.00 -2.94
CA ALA A 110 -5.49 6.35 -2.60
C ALA A 110 -5.32 4.82 -2.69
N PRO A 111 -5.43 4.06 -1.58
CA PRO A 111 -5.34 2.60 -1.62
C PRO A 111 -6.57 1.98 -2.28
N ALA A 112 -6.43 0.75 -2.78
CA ALA A 112 -7.56 -0.01 -3.29
C ALA A 112 -8.53 -0.41 -2.15
N LEU A 113 -9.80 -0.61 -2.48
CA LEU A 113 -10.85 -0.88 -1.49
C LEU A 113 -10.70 -2.25 -0.82
N ASP A 114 -10.10 -3.20 -1.52
CA ASP A 114 -9.82 -4.56 -1.06
C ASP A 114 -8.52 -4.69 -0.26
N GLU A 115 -7.72 -3.61 -0.16
CA GLU A 115 -6.51 -3.59 0.66
C GLU A 115 -6.81 -3.83 2.14
N VAL A 116 -5.95 -4.59 2.79
CA VAL A 116 -6.09 -4.91 4.21
C VAL A 116 -5.49 -3.79 5.06
N VAL A 117 -6.27 -3.27 6.01
CA VAL A 117 -5.87 -2.12 6.84
C VAL A 117 -4.61 -2.41 7.65
N GLY A 118 -4.43 -3.65 8.13
CA GLY A 118 -3.23 -4.09 8.82
C GLY A 118 -1.96 -3.96 7.96
N ASN A 119 -2.05 -4.28 6.67
CA ASN A 119 -0.92 -4.14 5.73
C ASN A 119 -0.58 -2.66 5.53
N LEU A 120 -1.60 -1.82 5.30
CA LEU A 120 -1.43 -0.38 5.15
C LEU A 120 -0.79 0.24 6.40
N TRP A 121 -1.26 -0.15 7.59
CA TRP A 121 -0.67 0.33 8.84
C TRP A 121 0.77 -0.14 9.02
N ARG A 122 1.08 -1.40 8.73
CA ARG A 122 2.45 -1.93 8.86
C ARG A 122 3.45 -1.20 7.97
N CYS A 123 3.03 -0.83 6.76
CA CYS A 123 3.88 -0.18 5.77
C CYS A 123 3.94 1.35 5.92
N PHE A 124 2.86 1.98 6.38
CA PHE A 124 2.67 3.43 6.27
C PHE A 124 2.29 4.15 7.57
N LYS A 125 2.40 3.49 8.73
CA LYS A 125 2.21 4.16 10.03
C LYS A 125 3.25 5.26 10.26
N ASP A 126 2.86 6.26 11.03
CA ASP A 126 3.77 7.30 11.51
C ASP A 126 4.55 6.87 12.77
N SER A 127 5.41 7.75 13.26
CA SER A 127 6.21 7.53 14.48
C SER A 127 5.38 7.33 15.76
N ASN A 128 4.08 7.62 15.72
CA ASN A 128 3.15 7.41 16.84
C ASN A 128 2.29 6.15 16.63
N ASP A 129 2.68 5.26 15.71
CA ASP A 129 1.94 4.04 15.40
C ASP A 129 0.51 4.30 14.88
N HIS A 130 0.31 5.40 14.15
CA HIS A 130 -0.98 5.73 13.54
C HIS A 130 -0.91 5.65 12.01
N LEU A 131 -1.92 5.02 11.40
CA LEU A 131 -2.16 5.13 9.96
C LEU A 131 -2.89 6.44 9.67
N ASN A 132 -2.22 7.41 9.04
CA ASN A 132 -2.87 8.67 8.70
C ASN A 132 -3.70 8.51 7.42
N VAL A 133 -4.99 8.84 7.51
CA VAL A 133 -5.95 8.80 6.41
C VAL A 133 -6.52 10.19 6.22
N SER A 134 -6.09 10.84 5.15
CA SER A 134 -6.56 12.14 4.73
C SER A 134 -7.81 11.98 3.87
N TYR A 135 -8.83 12.82 4.05
CA TYR A 135 -10.07 12.72 3.28
C TYR A 135 -10.54 14.07 2.72
N SER A 136 -11.17 14.02 1.54
CA SER A 136 -11.70 15.18 0.83
C SER A 136 -13.00 14.86 0.09
N MET A 137 -13.86 15.86 -0.13
CA MET A 137 -15.08 15.74 -0.95
C MET A 137 -14.79 15.92 -2.44
N THR A 138 -13.70 16.61 -2.77
CA THR A 138 -13.20 16.77 -4.14
C THR A 138 -11.86 16.06 -4.27
N PRO A 139 -11.50 15.55 -5.46
CA PRO A 139 -10.16 14.98 -5.66
C PRO A 139 -9.12 16.06 -5.35
N ALA A 140 -8.20 15.76 -4.43
CA ALA A 140 -7.22 16.72 -3.92
C ALA A 140 -5.81 16.50 -4.48
N PHE A 141 -5.53 15.28 -4.95
CA PHE A 141 -4.26 14.88 -5.54
C PHE A 141 -4.56 14.00 -6.76
N GLY A 142 -4.07 14.42 -7.92
CA GLY A 142 -4.23 13.79 -9.23
C GLY A 142 -3.26 14.42 -10.21
#